data_AF-A0A2D4VNJ1-F1
#
_entry.id   AF-A0A2D4VNJ1-F1
#
_cell.length_a   1.000
_cell.length_b   1.000
_cell.length_c   1.000
_cell.angle_alpha   90.00
_cell.angle_beta   90.00
_cell.angle_gamma   90.00
#
_symmetry.space_group_name_H-M   'P 1'
#
loop_
_entity.id
_entity.type
_entity.pdbx_description
1 polymer ?
#
loop_
_entity_poly.entity_id
_entity_poly.type
_entity_poly.pdbx_seq_one_letter_code
_entity_poly.pdbx_strand_id
1 'polypeptide(L)'
;MADGDSFDRQLETADDEPAARETAPSLNEIWDRRIGRRGLLKGMRNAALLAGVASAPLALAACDDTDEPQKAAEPEKPNPTRFKFAEIEHGVDETHHVARGYRAEPILRWGDPILKGAPDFDPMEQTAAAQRLQFGYNNDYVGFVPLPYGTDASDRGLLCVNHEFTSDPVMLPGIAGKDPRKVLTREQVDVTMAAHGGSIV
;
A
#
# COMPACT_ATOMS: atom_id res chain seq x y z
N MET A 1 -7.30 -4.37 32.64
CA MET A 1 -6.00 -3.73 32.39
C MET A 1 -6.29 -2.48 31.56
N ALA A 2 -5.74 -1.34 31.94
CA ALA A 2 -6.30 -0.01 31.66
C ALA A 2 -6.53 0.24 30.16
N ASP A 3 -7.80 0.22 29.77
CA ASP A 3 -8.34 0.59 28.47
C ASP A 3 -8.42 2.13 28.38
N GLY A 4 -7.30 2.77 28.68
CA GLY A 4 -7.14 4.21 28.67
C GLY A 4 -6.57 4.64 27.33
N ASP A 5 -7.24 5.61 26.72
CA ASP A 5 -6.85 6.35 25.52
C ASP A 5 -5.34 6.67 25.52
N SER A 6 -4.55 5.77 24.92
CA SER A 6 -3.10 5.93 24.84
C SER A 6 -2.77 7.05 23.88
N PHE A 7 -1.63 7.71 24.08
CA PHE A 7 -1.18 8.76 23.16
C PHE A 7 -1.11 8.25 21.70
N ASP A 8 -0.68 7.01 21.51
CA ASP A 8 -0.60 6.38 20.18
C ASP A 8 -1.99 6.22 19.55
N ARG A 9 -2.98 5.77 20.34
CA ARG A 9 -4.36 5.64 19.87
C ARG A 9 -4.98 6.99 19.52
N GLN A 10 -4.63 8.04 20.25
CA GLN A 10 -5.06 9.41 19.95
C GLN A 10 -4.50 9.88 18.61
N LEU A 11 -3.23 9.55 18.31
CA LEU A 11 -2.60 9.87 17.02
C LEU A 11 -3.25 9.08 15.88
N GLU A 12 -3.40 7.77 16.02
CA GLU A 12 -4.06 6.93 15.00
C GLU A 12 -5.49 7.41 14.71
N THR A 13 -6.25 7.74 15.76
CA THR A 13 -7.61 8.25 15.60
C THR A 13 -7.62 9.62 14.89
N ALA A 14 -6.61 10.46 15.13
CA ALA A 14 -6.49 11.76 14.48
C ALA A 14 -6.07 11.64 13.00
N ASP A 15 -5.27 10.64 12.62
CA ASP A 15 -4.90 10.39 11.22
C ASP A 15 -6.10 9.94 10.37
N ASP A 16 -7.08 9.27 11.00
CA ASP A 16 -8.34 8.89 10.38
C ASP A 16 -9.33 10.07 10.25
N GLU A 17 -9.05 11.23 10.86
CA GLU A 17 -9.85 12.44 10.66
C GLU A 17 -9.46 13.13 9.34
N PRO A 18 -10.34 13.17 8.33
CA PRO A 18 -10.01 13.76 7.04
C PRO A 18 -9.77 15.26 7.19
N ALA A 19 -8.51 15.68 6.97
CA ALA A 19 -8.19 17.10 6.89
C ALA A 19 -8.85 17.74 5.66
N ALA A 20 -9.57 18.85 5.87
CA ALA A 20 -10.15 19.62 4.78
C ALA A 20 -9.03 20.19 3.90
N ARG A 21 -8.84 19.64 2.69
CA ARG A 21 -7.91 20.19 1.69
C ARG A 21 -8.65 21.22 0.85
N GLU A 22 -8.32 22.50 1.04
CA GLU A 22 -8.94 23.60 0.29
C GLU A 22 -8.53 23.66 -1.20
N THR A 23 -7.55 22.85 -1.62
CA THR A 23 -6.83 23.06 -2.90
C THR A 23 -7.11 22.03 -3.99
N ALA A 24 -7.93 21.00 -3.75
CA ALA A 24 -8.27 20.01 -4.79
C ALA A 24 -9.67 19.39 -4.59
N PRO A 25 -10.36 19.00 -5.68
CA PRO A 25 -11.56 18.19 -5.58
C PRO A 25 -11.25 16.87 -4.86
N SER A 26 -12.17 16.42 -4.03
CA SER A 26 -12.06 15.12 -3.36
C SER A 26 -12.03 13.97 -4.38
N LEU A 27 -11.49 12.82 -3.98
CA LEU A 27 -11.51 11.61 -4.81
C LEU A 27 -12.94 11.23 -5.22
N ASN A 28 -13.90 11.42 -4.33
CA ASN A 28 -15.33 11.19 -4.60
C ASN A 28 -15.84 12.12 -5.71
N GLU A 29 -15.50 13.40 -5.69
CA GLU A 29 -15.88 14.34 -6.75
C GLU A 29 -15.25 13.98 -8.11
N ILE A 30 -13.99 13.53 -8.11
CA ILE A 30 -13.33 13.04 -9.33
C ILE A 30 -14.02 11.77 -9.85
N TRP A 31 -14.40 10.86 -8.94
CA TRP A 31 -15.09 9.62 -9.25
C TRP A 31 -16.48 9.87 -9.84
N ASP A 32 -17.29 10.70 -9.18
CA ASP A 32 -18.63 11.07 -9.63
C ASP A 32 -18.61 11.79 -10.97
N ARG A 33 -17.62 12.67 -11.19
CA ARG A 33 -17.41 13.33 -12.48
C ARG A 33 -17.08 12.31 -13.59
N ARG A 34 -16.33 11.25 -13.28
CA ARG A 34 -15.99 10.18 -14.24
C ARG A 34 -17.20 9.29 -14.54
N ILE A 35 -17.94 8.86 -13.53
CA ILE A 35 -19.14 8.02 -13.67
C ILE A 35 -20.25 8.81 -14.40
N GLY A 36 -20.50 10.06 -14.01
CA GLY A 36 -21.51 10.92 -14.64
C GLY A 36 -21.26 11.15 -16.13
N ARG A 37 -20.01 11.44 -16.54
CA ARG A 37 -19.65 11.57 -17.97
C ARG A 37 -19.87 10.26 -18.74
N ARG A 38 -19.54 9.11 -18.14
CA ARG A 38 -19.70 7.80 -18.78
C ARG A 38 -21.16 7.36 -18.86
N GLY A 39 -21.97 7.69 -17.86
CA GLY A 39 -23.42 7.50 -17.84
C GLY A 39 -24.11 8.32 -18.93
N LEU A 40 -23.77 9.60 -19.05
CA LEU A 40 -24.30 10.47 -20.12
C LEU A 40 -23.93 9.95 -21.51
N LEU A 41 -22.67 9.58 -21.76
CA LEU A 41 -22.24 9.04 -23.07
C LEU A 41 -22.92 7.71 -23.40
N LYS A 42 -23.15 6.83 -22.41
CA LYS A 42 -23.93 5.60 -22.60
C LYS A 42 -25.40 5.92 -22.90
N GLY A 43 -26.00 6.87 -22.19
CA GLY A 43 -27.38 7.34 -22.43
C GLY A 43 -27.57 7.97 -23.82
N MET A 44 -26.61 8.76 -24.28
CA MET A 44 -26.63 9.38 -25.61
C MET A 44 -26.53 8.35 -26.75
N ARG A 45 -25.79 7.24 -26.57
CA ARG A 45 -25.81 6.11 -27.53
C ARG A 45 -27.22 5.51 -27.67
N ASN A 46 -27.95 5.38 -26.58
CA ASN A 46 -29.32 4.84 -26.59
C ASN A 46 -30.32 5.82 -27.22
N ALA A 47 -30.12 7.14 -27.04
CA ALA A 47 -30.97 8.17 -27.65
C ALA A 47 -30.70 8.35 -29.16
N ALA A 48 -29.46 8.21 -29.62
CA ALA A 48 -29.11 8.31 -31.05
C ALA A 48 -29.75 7.18 -31.89
N LEU A 49 -30.01 6.02 -31.31
CA LEU A 49 -30.77 4.93 -31.94
C LEU A 49 -32.25 5.30 -32.18
N LEU A 50 -32.83 6.22 -31.38
CA LEU A 50 -34.22 6.64 -31.51
C LEU A 50 -34.42 7.79 -32.52
N ALA A 51 -33.38 8.56 -32.82
CA ALA A 51 -33.47 9.70 -33.76
C ALA A 51 -33.26 9.31 -35.24
N GLY A 52 -32.87 8.07 -35.53
CA GLY A 52 -32.53 7.60 -36.88
C GLY A 52 -33.65 6.87 -37.63
N VAL A 53 -34.86 6.76 -37.08
CA VAL A 53 -35.96 5.96 -37.67
C VAL A 53 -37.16 6.84 -38.00
N ALA A 54 -36.95 7.92 -38.75
CA ALA A 54 -38.03 8.68 -39.37
C ALA A 54 -38.13 8.34 -40.86
N SER A 55 -38.44 7.07 -41.19
CA SER A 55 -39.00 6.61 -42.48
C SER A 55 -39.27 5.09 -42.49
N ALA A 56 -40.31 4.62 -41.79
CA ALA A 56 -41.18 3.50 -42.18
C ALA A 56 -42.21 3.19 -41.07
N PRO A 57 -43.52 3.18 -41.36
CA PRO A 57 -44.54 2.79 -40.40
C PRO A 57 -44.70 1.27 -40.42
N LEU A 58 -43.98 0.57 -39.55
CA LEU A 58 -44.33 -0.77 -39.09
C LEU A 58 -44.12 -0.81 -37.58
N ALA A 59 -45.07 -0.19 -36.90
CA ALA A 59 -45.32 -0.50 -35.50
C ALA A 59 -45.88 -1.92 -35.39
N LEU A 60 -45.56 -2.57 -34.28
CA LEU A 60 -46.36 -3.64 -33.67
C LEU A 60 -46.26 -5.06 -34.27
N ALA A 61 -45.09 -5.70 -34.19
CA ALA A 61 -44.99 -7.17 -34.13
C ALA A 61 -43.61 -7.61 -33.64
N ALA A 62 -43.43 -7.68 -32.32
CA ALA A 62 -42.54 -8.62 -31.61
C ALA A 62 -42.60 -8.36 -30.10
N CYS A 63 -43.82 -8.25 -29.57
CA CYS A 63 -44.07 -8.77 -28.23
C CYS A 63 -44.36 -10.25 -28.47
N ASP A 64 -43.36 -11.10 -28.29
CA ASP A 64 -43.59 -12.54 -28.20
C ASP A 64 -42.94 -13.01 -26.90
N ASP A 65 -43.80 -13.33 -25.94
CA ASP A 65 -43.47 -14.05 -24.70
C ASP A 65 -43.07 -15.48 -25.09
N THR A 66 -41.87 -15.62 -25.64
CA THR A 66 -41.24 -16.93 -25.80
C THR A 66 -40.28 -17.15 -24.65
N ASP A 67 -40.62 -18.11 -23.79
CA ASP A 67 -39.72 -18.82 -22.89
C ASP A 67 -38.61 -19.52 -23.70
N GLU A 68 -37.74 -18.72 -24.33
CA GLU A 68 -36.48 -19.20 -24.89
C GLU A 68 -35.54 -19.46 -23.70
N PRO A 69 -34.98 -20.68 -23.57
CA PRO A 69 -34.04 -20.97 -22.50
C PRO A 69 -32.89 -19.98 -22.60
N GLN A 70 -32.71 -19.16 -21.55
CA GLN A 70 -31.55 -18.29 -21.38
C GLN A 70 -30.32 -19.08 -21.78
N LYS A 71 -29.75 -18.74 -22.94
CA LYS A 71 -28.46 -19.26 -23.37
C LYS A 71 -27.53 -18.97 -22.19
N ALA A 72 -27.08 -20.04 -21.54
CA ALA A 72 -26.12 -19.95 -20.44
C ALA A 72 -25.03 -18.98 -20.89
N ALA A 73 -24.79 -17.95 -20.06
CA ALA A 73 -23.71 -17.02 -20.29
C ALA A 73 -22.49 -17.84 -20.69
N GLU A 74 -21.95 -17.57 -21.89
CA GLU A 74 -20.68 -18.17 -22.30
C GLU A 74 -19.71 -17.99 -21.13
N PRO A 75 -18.94 -19.02 -20.74
CA PRO A 75 -17.97 -18.87 -19.66
C PRO A 75 -17.11 -17.67 -20.03
N GLU A 76 -17.10 -16.67 -19.15
CA GLU A 76 -16.34 -15.45 -19.31
C GLU A 76 -14.93 -15.87 -19.73
N LYS A 77 -14.55 -15.57 -20.98
CA LYS A 77 -13.21 -15.91 -21.47
C LYS A 77 -12.25 -15.37 -20.42
N PRO A 78 -11.38 -16.21 -19.82
CA PRO A 78 -10.49 -15.73 -18.77
C PRO A 78 -9.77 -14.53 -19.36
N ASN A 79 -10.02 -13.37 -18.76
CA ASN A 79 -9.27 -12.17 -19.07
C ASN A 79 -7.81 -12.61 -19.04
N PRO A 80 -7.03 -12.50 -20.14
CA PRO A 80 -5.62 -12.84 -20.11
C PRO A 80 -4.93 -11.75 -19.30
N THR A 81 -5.18 -11.75 -18.00
CA THR A 81 -4.49 -10.91 -17.04
C THR A 81 -3.02 -11.29 -17.19
N ARG A 82 -2.14 -10.29 -17.14
CA ARG A 82 -0.68 -10.53 -17.16
C ARG A 82 -0.23 -11.41 -16.00
N PHE A 83 -1.08 -11.59 -15.00
CA PHE A 83 -0.84 -12.31 -13.77
C PHE A 83 -1.43 -13.71 -13.82
N LYS A 84 -0.59 -14.73 -13.66
CA LYS A 84 -0.96 -16.15 -13.78
C LYS A 84 -1.23 -16.81 -12.42
N PHE A 85 -1.67 -16.04 -11.43
CA PHE A 85 -1.97 -16.54 -10.10
C PHE A 85 -3.43 -16.28 -9.73
N ALA A 86 -3.99 -17.15 -8.89
CA ALA A 86 -5.30 -16.94 -8.28
C ALA A 86 -5.22 -15.79 -7.28
N GLU A 87 -6.23 -14.93 -7.26
CA GLU A 87 -6.35 -13.84 -6.30
C GLU A 87 -6.29 -14.37 -4.86
N ILE A 88 -5.67 -13.58 -3.97
CA ILE A 88 -5.42 -13.92 -2.57
C ILE A 88 -6.58 -13.37 -1.73
N GLU A 89 -7.00 -14.10 -0.70
CA GLU A 89 -8.01 -13.61 0.24
C GLU A 89 -7.47 -12.43 1.06
N HIS A 90 -8.35 -11.46 1.34
CA HIS A 90 -8.01 -10.32 2.17
C HIS A 90 -8.06 -10.73 3.64
N GLY A 91 -7.04 -10.36 4.41
CA GLY A 91 -6.94 -10.67 5.83
C GLY A 91 -5.83 -9.87 6.51
N VAL A 92 -5.83 -9.90 7.84
CA VAL A 92 -4.79 -9.29 8.68
C VAL A 92 -4.35 -10.34 9.70
N ASP A 93 -3.10 -10.78 9.58
CA ASP A 93 -2.42 -11.63 10.55
C ASP A 93 -0.89 -11.40 10.49
N GLU A 94 -0.13 -12.21 11.23
CA GLU A 94 1.31 -12.06 11.40
C GLU A 94 2.14 -12.54 10.20
N THR A 95 1.51 -13.06 9.14
CA THR A 95 2.19 -13.72 8.03
C THR A 95 2.00 -13.00 6.68
N HIS A 96 3.01 -13.13 5.81
CA HIS A 96 2.89 -12.65 4.43
C HIS A 96 2.06 -13.63 3.61
N HIS A 97 0.87 -13.22 3.19
CA HIS A 97 0.04 -13.97 2.27
C HIS A 97 0.48 -13.71 0.82
N VAL A 98 0.97 -14.75 0.16
CA VAL A 98 1.39 -14.71 -1.26
C VAL A 98 0.67 -15.78 -2.06
N ALA A 99 0.64 -15.60 -3.38
CA ALA A 99 0.02 -16.56 -4.28
C ALA A 99 0.64 -17.96 -4.17
N ARG A 100 -0.17 -19.00 -4.42
CA ARG A 100 0.30 -20.39 -4.40
C ARG A 100 1.52 -20.58 -5.31
N GLY A 101 2.57 -21.20 -4.77
CA GLY A 101 3.84 -21.44 -5.47
C GLY A 101 4.86 -20.31 -5.34
N TYR A 102 4.51 -19.20 -4.70
CA TYR A 102 5.41 -18.11 -4.32
C TYR A 102 5.81 -18.21 -2.85
N ARG A 103 6.87 -17.49 -2.49
CA ARG A 103 7.33 -17.31 -1.11
C ARG A 103 7.77 -15.87 -0.89
N ALA A 104 7.61 -15.38 0.33
CA ALA A 104 8.17 -14.12 0.78
C ALA A 104 9.14 -14.41 1.93
N GLU A 105 10.35 -13.86 1.85
CA GLU A 105 11.40 -14.04 2.85
C GLU A 105 11.96 -12.65 3.21
N PRO A 106 12.08 -12.30 4.50
CA PRO A 106 12.76 -11.08 4.90
C PRO A 106 14.24 -11.15 4.54
N ILE A 107 14.74 -10.14 3.83
CA ILE A 107 16.16 -10.03 3.43
C ILE A 107 16.95 -9.22 4.44
N LEU A 108 16.38 -8.11 4.92
CA LEU A 108 16.93 -7.24 5.95
C LEU A 108 15.84 -6.78 6.90
N ARG A 109 16.22 -6.53 8.14
CA ARG A 109 15.37 -6.08 9.24
C ARG A 109 16.03 -4.89 9.91
N TRP A 110 15.22 -4.04 10.54
CA TRP A 110 15.75 -3.00 11.43
C TRP A 110 16.73 -3.60 12.43
N GLY A 111 17.88 -2.95 12.59
CA GLY A 111 18.93 -3.40 13.51
C GLY A 111 19.92 -4.39 12.91
N ASP A 112 19.64 -4.99 11.74
CA ASP A 112 20.58 -5.91 11.12
C ASP A 112 21.92 -5.20 10.86
N PRO A 113 23.06 -5.84 11.17
CA PRO A 113 24.38 -5.25 10.98
C PRO A 113 24.72 -5.14 9.48
N ILE A 114 24.92 -3.91 8.99
CA ILE A 114 25.24 -3.65 7.57
C ILE A 114 26.66 -3.15 7.34
N LEU A 115 27.32 -2.62 8.38
CA LEU A 115 28.72 -2.21 8.34
C LEU A 115 29.61 -3.13 9.17
N LYS A 116 30.88 -3.25 8.74
CA LYS A 116 31.87 -4.07 9.46
C LYS A 116 32.04 -3.57 10.90
N GLY A 117 31.86 -4.47 11.86
CA GLY A 117 31.99 -4.17 13.29
C GLY A 117 30.71 -3.60 13.92
N ALA A 118 29.58 -3.57 13.19
CA ALA A 118 28.28 -3.36 13.79
C ALA A 118 28.01 -4.44 14.86
N PRO A 119 27.50 -4.06 16.05
CA PRO A 119 27.10 -5.04 17.05
C PRO A 119 25.82 -5.76 16.61
N ASP A 120 25.53 -6.90 17.24
CA ASP A 120 24.23 -7.54 17.14
C ASP A 120 23.14 -6.59 17.66
N PHE A 121 21.95 -6.67 17.08
CA PHE A 121 20.84 -5.82 17.47
C PHE A 121 20.30 -6.23 18.86
N ASP A 122 20.29 -5.28 19.78
CA ASP A 122 19.64 -5.41 21.08
C ASP A 122 18.61 -4.28 21.25
N PRO A 123 17.29 -4.56 21.19
CA PRO A 123 16.27 -3.55 21.38
C PRO A 123 16.24 -3.00 22.81
N MET A 124 16.85 -3.68 23.78
CA MET A 124 16.89 -3.25 25.18
C MET A 124 18.08 -2.34 25.49
N GLU A 125 19.18 -2.44 24.73
CA GLU A 125 20.43 -1.69 24.96
C GLU A 125 20.90 -0.92 23.71
N GLN A 126 19.96 -0.17 23.10
CA GLN A 126 20.24 0.60 21.88
C GLN A 126 21.19 1.79 22.14
N THR A 127 22.06 2.06 21.17
CA THR A 127 22.86 3.30 21.14
C THR A 127 22.86 3.89 19.74
N ALA A 128 22.92 5.22 19.64
CA ALA A 128 23.01 5.91 18.35
C ALA A 128 24.26 5.49 17.55
N ALA A 129 25.35 5.15 18.25
CA ALA A 129 26.57 4.66 17.63
C ALA A 129 26.38 3.28 16.97
N ALA A 130 25.68 2.36 17.64
CA ALA A 130 25.31 1.06 17.07
C ALA A 130 24.35 1.22 15.88
N GLN A 131 23.29 2.01 16.05
CA GLN A 131 22.25 2.21 15.03
C GLN A 131 22.81 2.75 13.71
N ARG A 132 23.84 3.62 13.74
CA ARG A 132 24.51 4.14 12.54
C ARG A 132 25.24 3.09 11.70
N LEU A 133 25.49 1.90 12.27
CA LEU A 133 26.14 0.78 11.59
C LEU A 133 25.15 -0.31 11.19
N GLN A 134 23.88 -0.15 11.56
CA GLN A 134 22.80 -1.11 11.40
C GLN A 134 21.78 -0.58 10.39
N PHE A 135 20.95 -1.48 9.86
CA PHE A 135 19.83 -1.10 9.00
C PHE A 135 18.82 -0.25 9.78
N GLY A 136 18.31 0.81 9.15
CA GLY A 136 17.38 1.76 9.75
C GLY A 136 15.97 1.21 9.97
N TYR A 137 15.11 2.05 10.52
CA TYR A 137 13.74 1.68 10.92
C TYR A 137 12.70 2.21 9.91
N ASN A 138 11.56 1.52 9.82
CA ASN A 138 10.48 1.80 8.86
C ASN A 138 11.02 2.07 7.46
N ASN A 139 11.66 1.04 6.91
CA ASN A 139 12.08 1.08 5.52
C ASN A 139 10.85 1.30 4.62
N ASP A 140 10.99 2.20 3.66
CA ASP A 140 9.96 2.50 2.68
C ASP A 140 10.49 2.19 1.27
N TYR A 141 10.83 3.22 0.48
CA TYR A 141 11.33 3.04 -0.87
C TYR A 141 12.61 2.22 -0.93
N VAL A 142 12.64 1.25 -1.85
CA VAL A 142 13.83 0.48 -2.24
C VAL A 142 14.13 0.66 -3.73
N GLY A 143 15.35 1.05 -4.04
CA GLY A 143 15.92 1.01 -5.39
C GLY A 143 16.92 -0.13 -5.53
N PHE A 144 16.92 -0.83 -6.66
CA PHE A 144 17.93 -1.84 -6.99
C PHE A 144 18.87 -1.31 -8.08
N VAL A 145 20.17 -1.35 -7.82
CA VAL A 145 21.22 -0.99 -8.79
C VAL A 145 22.01 -2.25 -9.15
N PRO A 146 21.91 -2.77 -10.39
CA PRO A 146 22.60 -3.99 -10.78
C PRO A 146 24.13 -3.81 -10.76
N LEU A 147 24.85 -4.89 -10.44
CA LEU A 147 26.30 -4.95 -10.48
C LEU A 147 26.75 -6.12 -11.39
N PRO A 148 27.48 -5.86 -12.49
CA PRO A 148 28.06 -4.57 -12.90
C PRO A 148 27.01 -3.53 -13.31
N TYR A 149 27.34 -2.26 -13.09
CA TYR A 149 26.45 -1.15 -13.43
C TYR A 149 26.14 -1.11 -14.94
N GLY A 150 24.88 -0.80 -15.27
CA GLY A 150 24.40 -0.74 -16.66
C GLY A 150 24.08 -2.09 -17.29
N THR A 151 24.08 -3.18 -16.50
CA THR A 151 23.62 -4.50 -16.95
C THR A 151 22.20 -4.77 -16.47
N ASP A 152 21.53 -5.76 -17.07
CA ASP A 152 20.24 -6.27 -16.62
C ASP A 152 20.36 -7.43 -15.61
N ALA A 153 21.54 -7.59 -14.99
CA ALA A 153 21.81 -8.65 -14.02
C ALA A 153 21.00 -8.42 -12.74
N SER A 154 20.40 -9.48 -12.19
CA SER A 154 19.59 -9.42 -10.96
C SER A 154 20.10 -10.33 -9.84
N ASP A 155 21.18 -11.06 -10.09
CA ASP A 155 21.84 -11.96 -9.13
C ASP A 155 22.79 -11.22 -8.19
N ARG A 156 23.20 -10.00 -8.54
CA ARG A 156 24.03 -9.13 -7.71
C ARG A 156 23.71 -7.66 -7.97
N GLY A 157 23.50 -6.90 -6.90
CA GLY A 157 23.26 -5.47 -6.98
C GLY A 157 23.38 -4.80 -5.61
N LEU A 158 23.18 -3.48 -5.61
CA LEU A 158 23.02 -2.68 -4.41
C LEU A 158 21.54 -2.41 -4.16
N LEU A 159 21.11 -2.46 -2.91
CA LEU A 159 19.81 -1.91 -2.51
C LEU A 159 20.01 -0.53 -1.89
N CYS A 160 19.31 0.45 -2.42
CA CYS A 160 19.22 1.80 -1.85
C CYS A 160 17.88 1.92 -1.12
N VAL A 161 17.90 1.89 0.21
CA VAL A 161 16.68 1.84 1.03
C VAL A 161 16.54 3.10 1.85
N ASN A 162 15.37 3.74 1.80
CA ASN A 162 15.01 4.88 2.63
C ASN A 162 14.38 4.45 3.96
N HIS A 163 14.63 5.21 5.03
CA HIS A 163 14.08 5.01 6.38
C HIS A 163 13.31 6.26 6.81
N GLU A 164 11.98 6.20 6.71
CA GLU A 164 11.13 7.39 6.62
C GLU A 164 10.86 8.04 7.98
N PHE A 165 10.51 7.24 8.99
CA PHE A 165 10.15 7.74 10.32
C PHE A 165 10.44 6.71 11.42
N THR A 166 10.40 7.12 12.67
CA THR A 166 10.47 6.19 13.83
C THR A 166 9.14 6.06 14.54
N SER A 167 8.91 4.87 15.09
CA SER A 167 7.81 4.61 16.01
C SER A 167 8.40 4.42 17.41
N ASP A 168 8.73 5.53 18.06
CA ASP A 168 9.44 5.54 19.35
C ASP A 168 8.81 4.62 20.41
N PRO A 169 7.47 4.58 20.60
CA PRO A 169 6.81 3.70 21.57
C PRO A 169 7.05 2.19 21.31
N VAL A 170 7.32 1.81 20.07
CA VAL A 170 7.64 0.44 19.65
C VAL A 170 9.15 0.19 19.74
N MET A 171 9.94 1.18 19.34
CA MET A 171 11.39 1.03 19.29
C MET A 171 12.03 1.04 20.68
N LEU A 172 11.56 1.89 21.60
CA LEU A 172 12.27 2.19 22.84
C LEU A 172 11.60 1.54 24.06
N PRO A 173 12.36 0.80 24.89
CA PRO A 173 11.81 0.16 26.07
C PRO A 173 11.18 1.14 27.07
N GLY A 174 10.03 0.76 27.63
CA GLY A 174 9.43 1.45 28.77
C GLY A 174 8.73 2.78 28.45
N ILE A 175 8.56 3.13 27.17
CA ILE A 175 7.85 4.36 26.77
C ILE A 175 6.49 4.15 26.10
N ALA A 176 6.08 2.90 25.83
CA ALA A 176 4.77 2.58 25.28
C ALA A 176 3.62 3.29 26.02
N GLY A 177 2.72 3.92 25.27
CA GLY A 177 1.56 4.67 25.80
C GLY A 177 1.88 6.02 26.45
N LYS A 178 3.14 6.48 26.42
CA LYS A 178 3.55 7.80 26.93
C LYS A 178 3.79 8.76 25.76
N ASP A 179 3.54 10.06 25.98
CA ASP A 179 3.88 11.12 25.01
C ASP A 179 5.41 11.24 24.86
N PRO A 180 6.01 10.83 23.74
CA PRO A 180 7.47 10.78 23.56
C PRO A 180 8.13 12.15 23.76
N ARG A 181 7.43 13.24 23.41
CA ARG A 181 7.91 14.63 23.56
C ARG A 181 8.19 15.01 25.02
N LYS A 182 7.61 14.27 25.97
CA LYS A 182 7.73 14.53 27.41
C LYS A 182 8.68 13.58 28.11
N VAL A 183 8.97 12.40 27.53
CA VAL A 183 9.63 11.30 28.24
C VAL A 183 10.95 10.86 27.62
N LEU A 184 11.22 11.20 26.35
CA LEU A 184 12.46 10.81 25.69
C LEU A 184 13.67 11.53 26.29
N THR A 185 14.72 10.77 26.54
CA THR A 185 16.04 11.34 26.83
C THR A 185 16.74 11.76 25.55
N ARG A 186 17.80 12.56 25.67
CA ARG A 186 18.62 12.95 24.53
C ARG A 186 19.23 11.73 23.84
N GLU A 187 19.71 10.76 24.60
CA GLU A 187 20.32 9.54 24.08
C GLU A 187 19.32 8.73 23.25
N GLN A 188 18.07 8.65 23.70
CA GLN A 188 16.98 8.00 22.97
C GLN A 188 16.63 8.76 21.69
N VAL A 189 16.59 10.09 21.72
CA VAL A 189 16.40 10.92 20.50
C VAL A 189 17.56 10.72 19.52
N ASP A 190 18.79 10.60 20.01
CA ASP A 190 19.95 10.34 19.14
C ASP A 190 19.86 8.95 18.48
N VAL A 191 19.29 7.95 19.17
CA VAL A 191 18.98 6.63 18.57
C VAL A 191 17.95 6.76 17.46
N THR A 192 16.83 7.44 17.72
CA THR A 192 15.74 7.56 16.73
C THR A 192 16.22 8.34 15.52
N MET A 193 16.95 9.45 15.69
CA MET A 193 17.57 10.18 14.57
C MET A 193 18.54 9.31 13.75
N ALA A 194 19.32 8.45 14.41
CA ALA A 194 20.24 7.55 13.72
C ALA A 194 19.54 6.45 12.91
N ALA A 195 18.28 6.14 13.21
CA ALA A 195 17.49 5.15 12.50
C ALA A 195 16.84 5.69 11.21
N HIS A 196 16.85 7.00 10.99
CA HIS A 196 16.33 7.65 9.77
C HIS A 196 17.41 7.78 8.68
N GLY A 197 16.98 8.08 7.46
CA GLY A 197 17.87 8.40 6.34
C GLY A 197 17.88 7.29 5.31
N GLY A 198 19.03 6.70 5.01
CA GLY A 198 19.10 5.62 4.04
C GLY A 198 20.24 4.64 4.26
N SER A 199 20.03 3.39 3.85
CA SER A 199 21.03 2.33 3.85
C SER A 199 21.34 1.92 2.41
N ILE A 200 22.63 1.72 2.12
CA ILE A 200 23.10 1.06 0.91
C ILE A 200 23.69 -0.30 1.31
N VAL A 201 23.13 -1.38 0.77
CA VAL A 201 23.55 -2.77 1.06
C VAL A 201 23.87 -3.53 -0.21
#